data_AF-A0A356PEA3-F1
#
_entry.id   AF-A0A356PEA3-F1
#
_cell.length_a   1.000
_cell.length_b   1.000
_cell.length_c   1.000
_cell.angle_alpha   90.00
_cell.angle_beta   90.00
_cell.angle_gamma   90.00
#
_symmetry.space_group_name_H-M   'P 1'
#
loop_
_entity.id
_entity.type
_entity.pdbx_description
1 polymer ?
#
loop_
_entity_poly.entity_id
_entity_poly.type
_entity_poly.pdbx_seq_one_letter_code
_entity_poly.pdbx_strand_id
1 'polypeptide(L)'
;MIHKKTPVQKPPNFLVEKQEFTPIILNFEVIFAIFRENTLHRQEKLFAPLYSSDNGRPNFPINILVALEIIKHLKNFVDEVLIDAFAYDFQISYALGLRNIGELYFARRTFYDFRARLYNYTLEHPKEGDAIFK
;
A
#
# COMPACT_ATOMS: atom_id res chain seq x y z
N MET A 1 -3.67 17.93 52.36
CA MET A 1 -3.69 16.78 51.45
C MET A 1 -3.19 17.24 50.08
N ILE A 2 -1.96 16.91 49.71
CA ILE A 2 -1.35 17.33 48.44
C ILE A 2 -1.32 16.11 47.54
N HIS A 3 -2.13 16.10 46.48
CA HIS A 3 -2.12 15.03 45.49
C HIS A 3 -0.77 15.04 44.76
N LYS A 4 0.05 14.01 44.99
CA LYS A 4 1.24 13.73 44.17
C LYS A 4 0.76 13.32 42.78
N LYS A 5 0.93 14.18 41.78
CA LYS A 5 0.76 13.80 40.37
C LYS A 5 1.85 12.79 40.01
N THR A 6 1.45 11.60 39.57
CA THR A 6 2.34 10.57 39.03
C THR A 6 3.04 11.14 37.78
N PRO A 7 4.35 10.88 37.55
CA PRO A 7 5.03 11.38 36.37
C PRO A 7 4.45 10.70 35.12
N VAL A 8 3.95 11.51 34.18
CA VAL A 8 3.58 11.03 32.84
C VAL A 8 4.88 10.65 32.14
N GLN A 9 5.08 9.36 31.85
CA GLN A 9 6.19 8.93 31.01
C GLN A 9 5.99 9.53 29.61
N LYS A 10 6.93 10.38 29.19
CA LYS A 10 7.00 10.87 27.81
C LYS A 10 7.14 9.64 26.90
N PRO A 11 6.31 9.46 25.86
CA PRO A 11 6.46 8.33 24.96
C PRO A 11 7.88 8.36 24.37
N PRO A 12 8.51 7.19 24.17
CA PRO A 12 9.89 7.12 23.73
C PRO A 12 10.04 7.89 22.42
N ASN A 13 11.05 8.76 22.36
CA ASN A 13 11.46 9.42 21.13
C ASN A 13 11.88 8.32 20.15
N PHE A 14 10.99 7.95 19.22
CA PHE A 14 11.38 7.22 18.03
C PHE A 14 12.16 8.19 17.15
N LEU A 15 13.48 8.22 17.34
CA LEU A 15 14.37 8.75 16.32
C LEU A 15 14.31 7.75 15.17
N VAL A 16 13.40 7.99 14.23
CA VAL A 16 13.49 7.38 12.90
C VAL A 16 14.76 7.96 12.31
N GLU A 17 15.84 7.17 12.33
CA GLU A 17 17.04 7.47 11.59
C GLU A 17 16.63 7.81 10.17
N LYS A 18 16.98 9.02 9.72
CA LYS A 18 16.76 9.45 8.35
C LYS A 18 17.61 8.56 7.46
N GLN A 19 17.02 7.48 6.97
CA GLN A 19 17.63 6.66 5.93
C GLN A 19 17.81 7.57 4.71
N GLU A 20 19.06 7.81 4.32
CA GLU A 20 19.41 8.65 3.18
C GLU A 20 18.84 8.01 1.91
N PHE A 21 17.74 8.56 1.40
CA PHE A 21 17.14 8.12 0.14
C PHE A 21 18.01 8.60 -1.04
N THR A 22 18.70 7.66 -1.67
CA THR A 22 19.43 7.83 -2.95
C THR A 22 18.48 8.18 -4.11
N PRO A 23 18.99 8.68 -5.26
CA PRO A 23 18.28 9.61 -6.13
C PRO A 23 17.09 8.95 -6.83
N ILE A 24 16.04 9.75 -7.04
CA ILE A 24 14.71 9.46 -7.62
C ILE A 24 14.68 8.41 -8.75
N ILE A 25 15.76 8.28 -9.53
CA ILE A 25 15.91 7.37 -10.66
C ILE A 25 16.00 5.90 -10.22
N LEU A 26 16.70 5.59 -9.10
CA LEU A 26 16.81 4.22 -8.60
C LEU A 26 15.46 3.68 -8.13
N ASN A 27 14.60 4.55 -7.61
CA ASN A 27 13.27 4.17 -7.16
C ASN A 27 12.34 3.77 -8.31
N PHE A 28 12.49 4.38 -9.49
CA PHE A 28 11.63 4.06 -10.65
C PHE A 28 12.00 2.72 -11.29
N GLU A 29 13.29 2.46 -11.52
CA GLU A 29 13.75 1.19 -12.09
C GLU A 29 13.45 0.00 -11.18
N VAL A 30 13.59 0.16 -9.87
CA VAL A 30 13.23 -0.90 -8.90
C VAL A 30 11.73 -1.16 -8.89
N ILE A 31 10.90 -0.11 -8.86
CA ILE A 31 9.44 -0.23 -8.93
C ILE A 31 9.06 -0.92 -10.26
N PHE A 32 9.55 -0.43 -11.39
CA PHE A 32 9.27 -0.98 -12.71
C PHE A 32 9.72 -2.45 -12.83
N ALA A 33 10.92 -2.81 -12.34
CA ALA A 33 11.41 -4.18 -12.35
C ALA A 33 10.56 -5.14 -11.51
N ILE A 34 10.18 -4.72 -10.29
CA ILE A 34 9.28 -5.49 -9.41
C ILE A 34 7.95 -5.81 -10.13
N PHE A 35 7.39 -4.83 -10.85
CA PHE A 35 6.07 -4.95 -11.48
C PHE A 35 6.09 -5.52 -12.91
N ARG A 36 7.20 -5.44 -13.66
CA ARG A 36 7.35 -5.99 -15.02
C ARG A 36 7.61 -7.48 -15.06
N GLU A 37 8.50 -7.99 -14.22
CA GLU A 37 8.86 -9.42 -14.24
C GLU A 37 7.78 -10.27 -13.57
N ASN A 38 7.06 -9.69 -12.61
CA ASN A 38 5.94 -10.31 -11.92
C ASN A 38 4.63 -9.74 -12.44
N THR A 39 4.16 -10.22 -13.60
CA THR A 39 2.88 -9.80 -14.21
C THR A 39 1.80 -9.59 -13.14
N LEU A 40 1.45 -8.33 -12.86
CA LEU A 40 0.39 -7.95 -11.91
C LEU A 40 -0.90 -8.76 -12.20
N HIS A 41 -1.20 -8.98 -13.48
CA HIS A 41 -2.33 -9.80 -13.94
C HIS A 41 -2.29 -11.27 -13.49
N ARG A 42 -1.10 -11.86 -13.33
CA ARG A 42 -0.95 -13.28 -12.95
C ARG A 42 -1.06 -13.48 -11.44
N GLN A 43 -0.79 -12.43 -10.66
CA GLN A 43 -0.89 -12.46 -9.20
C GLN A 43 -2.31 -12.25 -8.66
N GLU A 44 -3.27 -11.84 -9.49
CA GLU A 44 -4.64 -11.56 -9.03
C GLU A 44 -5.29 -12.75 -8.31
N LYS A 45 -4.97 -13.98 -8.75
CA LYS A 45 -5.44 -15.21 -8.11
C LYS A 45 -4.92 -15.40 -6.68
N LEU A 46 -3.74 -14.86 -6.34
CA LEU A 46 -3.20 -14.90 -4.98
C LEU A 46 -4.06 -14.06 -4.03
N PHE A 47 -4.68 -13.00 -4.56
CA PHE A 47 -5.55 -12.11 -3.80
C PHE A 47 -7.03 -12.53 -3.86
N ALA A 48 -7.35 -13.69 -4.45
CA ALA A 48 -8.71 -14.22 -4.54
C ALA A 48 -9.48 -14.17 -3.19
N PRO A 49 -8.88 -14.50 -2.03
CA PRO A 49 -9.58 -14.42 -0.74
C PRO A 49 -9.99 -13.00 -0.32
N LEU A 50 -9.35 -11.95 -0.86
CA LEU A 50 -9.64 -10.55 -0.52
C LEU A 50 -10.79 -9.96 -1.37
N TYR A 51 -11.29 -10.71 -2.34
CA TYR A 51 -12.46 -10.34 -3.11
C TYR A 51 -13.74 -10.48 -2.29
N SER A 52 -14.67 -9.57 -2.51
CA SER A 52 -16.03 -9.71 -1.99
C SER A 52 -16.85 -10.52 -2.99
N SER A 53 -17.45 -11.62 -2.54
CA SER A 53 -18.33 -12.48 -3.34
C SER A 53 -19.70 -11.84 -3.64
N ASP A 54 -20.11 -10.85 -2.84
CA ASP A 54 -21.53 -10.48 -2.71
C ASP A 54 -21.87 -9.07 -3.24
N ASN A 55 -20.89 -8.34 -3.80
CA ASN A 55 -21.10 -7.00 -4.34
C ASN A 55 -21.13 -7.01 -5.86
N GLY A 56 -22.29 -6.71 -6.46
CA GLY A 56 -22.54 -6.79 -7.92
C GLY A 56 -21.73 -5.86 -8.84
N ARG A 57 -20.80 -5.04 -8.32
CA ARG A 57 -19.85 -4.28 -9.15
C ARG A 57 -18.51 -5.02 -9.19
N PRO A 58 -17.87 -5.16 -10.37
CA PRO A 58 -16.51 -5.71 -10.45
C PRO A 58 -15.59 -5.00 -9.47
N ASN A 59 -14.89 -5.76 -8.63
CA ASN A 59 -13.96 -5.21 -7.65
C ASN A 59 -12.81 -4.51 -8.36
N PHE A 60 -12.28 -3.44 -7.77
CA PHE A 60 -11.08 -2.80 -8.29
C PHE A 60 -9.91 -3.80 -8.24
N PRO A 61 -8.98 -3.80 -9.23
CA PRO A 61 -7.88 -4.77 -9.27
C PRO A 61 -7.03 -4.70 -7.99
N ILE A 62 -6.91 -5.83 -7.26
CA ILE A 62 -6.25 -5.85 -5.94
C ILE A 62 -4.74 -5.75 -6.11
N ASN A 63 -4.19 -6.36 -7.16
CA ASN A 63 -2.79 -6.20 -7.53
C ASN A 63 -2.36 -4.71 -7.63
N ILE A 64 -3.20 -3.83 -8.16
CA ILE A 64 -2.94 -2.39 -8.25
C ILE A 64 -2.96 -1.75 -6.85
N LEU A 65 -3.91 -2.13 -5.98
CA LEU A 65 -3.97 -1.60 -4.61
C LEU A 65 -2.75 -2.04 -3.79
N VAL A 66 -2.29 -3.28 -3.96
CA VAL A 66 -1.06 -3.78 -3.34
C VAL A 66 0.16 -3.01 -3.85
N ALA A 67 0.26 -2.82 -5.17
CA ALA A 67 1.34 -2.05 -5.78
C ALA A 67 1.38 -0.61 -5.27
N LEU A 68 0.22 0.03 -5.08
CA LEU A 68 0.10 1.36 -4.50
C LEU A 68 0.58 1.41 -3.04
N GLU A 69 0.30 0.40 -2.21
CA GLU A 69 0.83 0.35 -0.84
C GLU A 69 2.36 0.25 -0.84
N ILE A 70 2.95 -0.54 -1.74
CA ILE A 70 4.41 -0.63 -1.90
C ILE A 70 4.98 0.73 -2.32
N ILE A 71 4.41 1.36 -3.34
CA ILE A 71 4.83 2.69 -3.83
C ILE A 71 4.76 3.71 -2.70
N LYS A 72 3.69 3.69 -1.91
CA LYS A 72 3.52 4.59 -0.76
C LYS A 72 4.70 4.49 0.20
N HIS A 73 5.11 3.27 0.57
CA HIS A 73 6.25 3.05 1.46
C HIS A 73 7.58 3.46 0.83
N LEU A 74 7.81 3.11 -0.44
CA LEU A 74 9.05 3.44 -1.15
C LEU A 74 9.24 4.94 -1.36
N LYS A 75 8.16 5.69 -1.58
CA LYS A 75 8.17 7.14 -1.79
C LYS A 75 7.90 7.93 -0.50
N ASN A 76 7.64 7.23 0.60
CA ASN A 76 7.24 7.81 1.89
C ASN A 76 6.03 8.76 1.76
N PHE A 77 5.04 8.37 0.94
CA PHE A 77 3.83 9.16 0.71
C PHE A 77 2.82 9.01 1.86
N VAL A 78 2.08 10.09 2.11
CA VAL A 78 0.80 10.02 2.82
C VAL A 78 -0.30 9.59 1.86
N ASP A 79 -1.39 9.03 2.39
CA ASP A 79 -2.47 8.46 1.56
C ASP A 79 -3.06 9.45 0.55
N GLU A 80 -3.21 10.73 0.93
CA GLU A 80 -3.73 11.76 0.03
C GLU A 80 -2.81 11.98 -1.18
N VAL A 81 -1.50 12.11 -0.92
CA VAL A 81 -0.47 12.27 -1.95
C VAL A 81 -0.42 11.05 -2.86
N LEU A 82 -0.54 9.84 -2.31
CA LEU A 82 -0.57 8.61 -3.10
C LEU A 82 -1.77 8.58 -4.07
N ILE A 83 -2.94 8.98 -3.60
CA ILE A 83 -4.18 8.96 -4.40
C ILE A 83 -4.12 10.01 -5.51
N ASP A 84 -3.61 11.21 -5.20
CA ASP A 84 -3.39 12.25 -6.22
C ASP A 84 -2.33 11.81 -7.23
N ALA A 85 -1.24 11.20 -6.77
CA ALA A 85 -0.20 10.67 -7.65
C ALA A 85 -0.74 9.56 -8.55
N PHE A 86 -1.58 8.65 -8.04
CA PHE A 86 -2.23 7.65 -8.88
C PHE A 86 -3.15 8.27 -9.94
N ALA A 87 -3.86 9.35 -9.60
CA ALA A 87 -4.78 10.02 -10.52
C ALA A 87 -4.07 10.84 -11.61
N TYR A 88 -2.91 11.43 -11.31
CA TYR A 88 -2.31 12.48 -12.16
C TYR A 88 -0.84 12.27 -12.52
N ASP A 89 -0.11 11.36 -11.87
CA ASP A 89 1.29 11.10 -12.15
C ASP A 89 1.44 9.98 -13.20
N PHE A 90 1.98 10.35 -14.36
CA PHE A 90 2.25 9.41 -15.45
C PHE A 90 3.29 8.35 -15.08
N GLN A 91 4.29 8.69 -14.25
CA GLN A 91 5.30 7.72 -13.82
C GLN A 91 4.69 6.63 -12.96
N ILE A 92 3.76 7.00 -12.07
CA ILE A 92 3.01 6.05 -11.24
C ILE A 92 2.09 5.19 -12.11
N SER A 93 1.36 5.81 -13.04
CA SER A 93 0.50 5.08 -14.00
C SER A 93 1.31 4.05 -14.81
N TYR A 94 2.45 4.46 -15.36
CA TYR A 94 3.31 3.61 -16.17
C TYR A 94 3.92 2.46 -15.35
N ALA A 95 4.37 2.74 -14.12
CA ALA A 95 4.88 1.73 -13.20
C ALA A 95 3.85 0.65 -12.86
N LEU A 96 2.56 1.01 -12.83
CA LEU A 96 1.43 0.10 -12.60
C LEU A 96 0.99 -0.64 -13.88
N GLY A 97 1.68 -0.42 -15.01
CA GLY A 97 1.35 -1.01 -16.30
C GLY A 97 0.17 -0.34 -17.03
N LEU A 98 -0.29 0.81 -16.54
CA LEU A 98 -1.33 1.61 -17.20
C LEU A 98 -0.71 2.45 -18.31
N ARG A 99 -1.40 2.53 -19.45
CA ARG A 99 -0.89 3.27 -20.62
C ARG A 99 -1.36 4.71 -20.65
N ASN A 100 -2.49 4.98 -20.01
CA ASN A 100 -3.09 6.30 -19.97
C ASN A 100 -3.29 6.75 -18.52
N ILE A 101 -3.04 8.04 -18.27
CA ILE A 101 -3.42 8.67 -17.00
C ILE A 101 -4.93 8.58 -16.87
N GLY A 102 -5.41 8.14 -15.72
CA GLY A 102 -6.85 8.03 -15.50
C GLY A 102 -7.52 6.86 -16.20
N GLU A 103 -6.77 5.85 -16.64
CA GLU A 103 -7.35 4.60 -17.16
C GLU A 103 -8.15 3.86 -16.09
N LEU A 104 -7.69 3.93 -14.84
CA LEU A 104 -8.34 3.36 -13.67
C LEU A 104 -8.52 4.42 -12.59
N TYR A 105 -9.63 4.32 -11.86
CA TYR A 105 -9.92 5.15 -10.69
C TYR A 105 -10.53 4.31 -9.58
N PHE A 106 -10.17 4.62 -8.34
CA PHE A 106 -10.82 4.09 -7.16
C PHE A 106 -11.20 5.23 -6.22
N ALA A 107 -12.27 5.03 -5.45
CA ALA A 107 -12.61 5.94 -4.37
C ALA A 107 -11.73 5.65 -3.17
N ARG A 108 -11.37 6.67 -2.36
CA ARG A 108 -10.63 6.49 -1.08
C ARG A 108 -11.11 5.29 -0.26
N ARG A 109 -12.43 5.12 -0.19
CA ARG A 109 -13.08 4.00 0.50
C ARG A 109 -12.63 2.63 -0.01
N THR A 110 -12.49 2.44 -1.32
CA THR A 110 -12.00 1.19 -1.91
C THR A 110 -10.64 0.79 -1.36
N PHE A 111 -9.75 1.76 -1.15
CA PHE A 111 -8.41 1.50 -0.63
C PHE A 111 -8.43 1.17 0.86
N TYR A 112 -9.26 1.86 1.64
CA TYR A 112 -9.45 1.54 3.06
C TYR A 112 -10.15 0.21 3.28
N ASP A 113 -11.16 -0.12 2.48
CA ASP A 113 -11.84 -1.42 2.51
C ASP A 113 -10.86 -2.54 2.17
N PHE A 114 -9.98 -2.32 1.18
CA PHE A 114 -8.89 -3.26 0.87
C PHE A 114 -7.97 -3.49 2.08
N ARG A 115 -7.47 -2.43 2.73
CA ARG A 115 -6.62 -2.56 3.92
C ARG A 115 -7.32 -3.28 5.07
N ALA A 116 -8.61 -2.98 5.29
CA ALA A 116 -9.40 -3.65 6.31
C ALA A 116 -9.54 -5.16 6.02
N ARG A 117 -9.79 -5.54 4.75
CA ARG A 117 -9.83 -6.95 4.35
C ARG A 117 -8.48 -7.63 4.52
N LEU A 118 -7.39 -6.97 4.12
CA LEU A 118 -6.04 -7.49 4.28
C LEU A 118 -5.74 -7.73 5.77
N TYR A 119 -6.03 -6.75 6.63
CA TYR A 119 -5.87 -6.86 8.07
C TYR A 119 -6.68 -8.02 8.66
N ASN A 120 -7.97 -8.11 8.35
CA ASN A 120 -8.82 -9.20 8.82
C ASN A 120 -8.32 -10.57 8.35
N TYR A 121 -7.90 -10.67 7.08
CA TYR A 121 -7.32 -11.90 6.53
C TYR A 121 -6.07 -12.32 7.31
N THR A 122 -5.17 -11.38 7.65
CA THR A 122 -3.98 -11.68 8.45
C THR A 122 -4.29 -12.13 9.88
N LEU A 123 -5.36 -11.62 10.49
CA LEU A 123 -5.81 -12.05 11.81
C LEU A 123 -6.39 -13.46 11.79
N GLU A 124 -7.14 -13.80 10.75
CA GLU A 124 -7.75 -15.11 10.55
C GLU A 124 -6.72 -16.18 10.13
N HIS A 125 -5.62 -15.77 9.47
CA HIS A 125 -4.57 -16.64 8.93
C HIS A 125 -3.18 -16.30 9.50
N PRO A 126 -2.95 -16.42 10.82
CA PRO A 126 -1.71 -15.97 11.47
C PRO A 126 -0.44 -16.69 10.99
N LYS A 127 -0.55 -17.95 10.52
CA LYS A 127 0.58 -18.71 9.97
C LYS A 127 1.04 -18.23 8.58
N GLU A 128 0.15 -17.57 7.84
CA GLU A 128 0.41 -17.02 6.50
C GLU A 128 0.87 -15.56 6.60
N GLY A 129 0.42 -14.82 7.63
CA GLY A 129 0.86 -13.45 7.90
C GLY A 129 2.37 -13.33 8.19
N ASP A 130 2.96 -14.33 8.85
CA ASP A 130 4.40 -14.39 9.12
C ASP A 130 5.27 -14.53 7.87
N ALA A 131 4.71 -14.97 6.73
CA ALA A 131 5.46 -15.13 5.48
C ALA A 131 5.71 -13.80 4.76
N ILE A 132 4.95 -12.74 5.08
CA ILE A 132 5.06 -11.42 4.44
C ILE A 132 6.13 -10.55 5.11
N PHE A 133 6.51 -10.84 6.36
CA PHE A 133 7.42 -10.02 7.17
C PHE A 133 8.72 -10.73 7.61
N LYS A 134 9.10 -11.84 6.96
CA LYS A 134 10.38 -12.53 7.21
C LYS A 134 11.50 -12.06 6.30
#